data_AF-A0A820NZ83-F1
#
_entry.id   AF-A0A820NZ83-F1
#
_cell.length_a   1.000
_cell.length_b   1.000
_cell.length_c   1.000
_cell.angle_alpha   90.00
_cell.angle_beta   90.00
_cell.angle_gamma   90.00
#
_symmetry.space_group_name_H-M   'P 1'
#
loop_
_entity.id
_entity.type
_entity.pdbx_description
1 polymer ?
#
loop_
_entity_poly.entity_id
_entity_poly.type
_entity_poly.pdbx_seq_one_letter_code
_entity_poly.pdbx_strand_id
1 'polypeptide(L)'
;EKYKVATLLFYNNGQAGDGSLPIYVNIGTGSNIPALFLSATLGTTLVNAANDPSRMATVRLTIATAPLVPIGNICAATLTGDPTQTILIGSHTDSVPAGPGINDNGSGTAVNLALAATLYRLMQTSTYDAYKYRVQFCFWGGEELGLLGSAFHAAEA
;
A
#
# COMPACT_ATOMS: atom_id res chain seq x y z
N GLU A 1 -3.07 15.90 -19.10
CA GLU A 1 -2.55 17.01 -19.92
C GLU A 1 -3.19 17.11 -21.31
N LYS A 2 -3.32 16.00 -22.05
CA LYS A 2 -4.00 15.94 -23.37
C LYS A 2 -5.37 16.64 -23.44
N TYR A 3 -6.19 16.55 -22.38
CA TYR A 3 -7.56 17.08 -22.35
C TYR A 3 -7.72 18.36 -21.52
N LYS A 4 -6.62 18.97 -21.03
CA LYS A 4 -6.64 20.19 -20.20
C LYS A 4 -7.59 20.11 -18.98
N VAL A 5 -7.74 18.92 -18.38
CA VAL A 5 -8.53 18.73 -17.16
C VAL A 5 -7.77 19.23 -15.92
N ALA A 6 -8.49 19.80 -14.96
CA ALA A 6 -7.94 20.30 -13.71
C ALA A 6 -7.82 19.21 -12.62
N THR A 7 -8.67 18.17 -12.68
CA THR A 7 -8.70 17.06 -11.72
C THR A 7 -9.38 15.85 -12.36
N LEU A 8 -9.16 14.66 -11.79
CA LEU A 8 -9.88 13.43 -12.13
C LEU A 8 -10.63 12.91 -10.91
N LEU A 9 -11.90 12.59 -11.09
CA LEU A 9 -12.77 12.06 -10.05
C LEU A 9 -13.27 10.69 -10.50
N PHE A 10 -12.82 9.64 -9.82
CA PHE A 10 -13.28 8.27 -9.99
C PHE A 10 -14.33 7.98 -8.92
N TYR A 11 -15.26 7.06 -9.15
CA TYR A 11 -16.20 6.65 -8.10
C TYR A 11 -16.48 5.15 -8.19
N ASN A 12 -16.74 4.54 -7.03
CA ASN A 12 -17.03 3.10 -6.95
C ASN A 12 -18.39 2.75 -7.60
N ASN A 13 -18.57 1.50 -8.01
CA ASN A 13 -19.81 0.96 -8.58
C ASN A 13 -20.96 0.76 -7.55
N GLY A 14 -20.72 1.08 -6.27
CA GLY A 14 -21.71 1.01 -5.19
C GLY A 14 -21.87 -0.36 -4.52
N GLN A 15 -21.15 -1.40 -4.97
CA GLN A 15 -21.32 -2.75 -4.42
C GLN A 15 -20.74 -2.94 -3.01
N ALA A 16 -19.77 -2.12 -2.62
CA ALA A 16 -19.09 -2.22 -1.31
C ALA A 16 -19.68 -1.30 -0.22
N GLY A 17 -20.85 -0.69 -0.46
CA GLY A 17 -21.41 0.34 0.42
C GLY A 17 -20.73 1.71 0.27
N ASP A 18 -21.28 2.73 0.93
CA ASP A 18 -20.86 4.14 0.78
C ASP A 18 -19.75 4.54 1.77
N GLY A 19 -18.92 3.59 2.17
CA GLY A 19 -17.92 3.77 3.20
C GLY A 19 -16.60 4.25 2.63
N SER A 20 -16.42 5.56 2.43
CA SER A 20 -15.12 6.28 2.49
C SER A 20 -15.28 7.76 2.12
N LEU A 21 -14.50 8.61 2.79
CA LEU A 21 -14.17 9.94 2.27
C LEU A 21 -13.39 9.82 0.95
N PRO A 22 -13.32 10.88 0.12
CA PRO A 22 -12.48 10.86 -1.08
C PRO A 22 -11.04 10.42 -0.78
N ILE A 23 -10.56 9.39 -1.48
CA ILE A 23 -9.19 8.86 -1.34
C ILE A 23 -8.33 9.44 -2.47
N TYR A 24 -7.15 9.96 -2.14
CA TYR A 24 -6.19 10.38 -3.16
C TYR A 24 -5.64 9.17 -3.92
N VAL A 25 -5.52 9.28 -5.24
CA VAL A 25 -5.07 8.20 -6.11
C VAL A 25 -3.88 8.67 -6.90
N ASN A 26 -2.81 7.88 -6.88
CA ASN A 26 -1.73 8.06 -7.82
C ASN A 26 -2.11 7.39 -9.15
N ILE A 27 -2.28 8.19 -10.21
CA ILE A 27 -2.64 7.71 -11.56
C ILE A 27 -1.43 7.45 -12.46
N GLY A 28 -0.25 7.35 -11.87
CA GLY A 28 1.00 7.03 -12.55
C GLY A 28 2.09 8.08 -12.33
N THR A 29 3.31 7.66 -12.62
CA THR A 29 4.51 8.50 -12.49
C THR A 29 4.43 9.72 -13.40
N GLY A 30 4.64 10.91 -12.82
CA GLY A 30 4.73 12.18 -13.56
C GLY A 30 3.40 12.91 -13.81
N SER A 31 2.26 12.42 -13.31
CA SER A 31 1.00 13.17 -13.42
C SER A 31 0.89 14.24 -12.32
N ASN A 32 0.82 15.51 -12.74
CA ASN A 32 0.52 16.64 -11.85
C ASN A 32 -0.99 16.91 -11.70
N ILE A 33 -1.83 16.06 -12.29
CA ILE A 33 -3.29 16.18 -12.19
C ILE A 33 -3.75 15.44 -10.93
N PRO A 34 -4.34 16.13 -9.95
CA PRO A 34 -4.94 15.48 -8.79
C PRO A 34 -6.01 14.48 -9.20
N ALA A 35 -6.01 13.32 -8.56
CA ALA A 35 -7.00 12.30 -8.77
C ALA A 35 -7.57 11.82 -7.43
N LEU A 36 -8.90 11.68 -7.37
CA LEU A 36 -9.60 11.19 -6.19
C LEU A 36 -10.55 10.04 -6.54
N PHE A 37 -10.59 9.01 -5.70
CA PHE A 37 -11.67 8.04 -5.64
C PHE A 37 -12.75 8.54 -4.68
N LEU A 38 -13.97 8.66 -5.18
CA LEU A 38 -15.15 9.12 -4.46
C LEU A 38 -16.02 7.93 -4.06
N SER A 39 -16.88 8.19 -3.09
CA SER A 39 -18.00 7.32 -2.75
C SER A 39 -18.96 7.18 -3.94
N ALA A 40 -19.67 6.05 -4.01
CA ALA A 40 -20.60 5.79 -5.11
C ALA A 40 -21.76 6.80 -5.13
N THR A 41 -22.25 7.17 -3.94
CA THR A 41 -23.30 8.19 -3.79
C THR A 41 -22.82 9.53 -4.33
N LEU A 42 -21.66 10.01 -3.87
CA LEU A 42 -21.11 11.30 -4.31
C LEU A 42 -20.82 11.32 -5.82
N GLY A 43 -20.21 10.26 -6.34
CA GLY A 43 -19.95 10.12 -7.77
C GLY A 43 -21.24 10.18 -8.60
N THR A 44 -22.27 9.44 -8.19
CA THR A 44 -23.57 9.44 -8.87
C THR A 44 -24.26 10.80 -8.79
N THR A 45 -24.18 11.50 -7.65
CA THR A 45 -24.69 12.87 -7.51
C THR A 45 -24.01 13.83 -8.48
N LEU A 46 -22.68 13.73 -8.62
CA LEU A 46 -21.93 14.59 -9.55
C LEU A 46 -22.26 14.27 -11.01
N VAL A 47 -22.37 13.00 -11.39
CA VAL A 47 -22.77 12.58 -12.74
C VAL A 47 -24.18 13.09 -13.07
N ASN A 48 -25.14 12.92 -12.17
CA ASN A 48 -26.50 13.42 -12.37
C ASN A 48 -26.55 14.95 -12.45
N ALA A 49 -25.66 15.66 -11.76
CA ALA A 49 -25.54 17.11 -11.87
C ALA A 49 -24.91 17.57 -13.19
N ALA A 50 -23.88 16.86 -13.66
CA ALA A 50 -23.21 17.16 -14.92
C ALA A 50 -24.09 16.88 -16.14
N ASN A 51 -24.98 15.89 -16.05
CA ASN A 51 -25.88 15.52 -17.15
C ASN A 51 -27.17 16.34 -17.20
N ASP A 52 -27.43 17.21 -16.22
CA ASP A 52 -28.62 18.04 -16.18
C ASP A 52 -28.39 19.34 -16.98
N PRO A 53 -29.02 19.51 -18.14
CA PRO A 53 -28.79 20.68 -18.99
C PRO A 53 -29.31 21.99 -18.38
N SER A 54 -30.13 21.92 -17.32
CA SER A 54 -30.73 23.10 -16.68
C SER A 54 -29.82 23.78 -15.65
N ARG A 55 -28.68 23.18 -15.30
CA ARG A 55 -27.75 23.70 -14.28
C ARG A 55 -26.30 23.47 -14.65
N MET A 56 -25.43 24.36 -14.17
CA MET A 56 -23.99 24.14 -14.21
C MET A 56 -23.53 23.44 -12.93
N ALA A 57 -22.91 22.27 -13.07
CA ALA A 57 -22.23 21.61 -11.95
C ALA A 57 -20.83 22.20 -11.76
N THR A 58 -20.54 22.69 -10.55
CA THR A 58 -19.20 23.18 -10.18
C THR A 58 -18.67 22.38 -9.00
N VAL A 59 -17.41 21.94 -9.09
CA VAL A 59 -16.70 21.26 -8.00
C VAL A 59 -15.58 22.18 -7.51
N ARG A 60 -15.53 22.42 -6.20
CA ARG A 60 -14.40 23.06 -5.54
C ARG A 60 -13.58 21.99 -4.82
N LEU A 61 -12.30 21.90 -5.17
CA LEU A 61 -11.35 20.98 -4.55
C LEU A 61 -10.27 21.80 -3.82
N THR A 62 -10.01 21.45 -2.57
CA THR A 62 -8.89 21.97 -1.78
C THR A 62 -7.91 20.83 -1.56
N ILE A 63 -6.65 21.02 -1.93
CA ILE A 63 -5.58 20.04 -1.76
C ILE A 63 -4.58 20.61 -0.78
N ALA A 64 -4.40 19.94 0.34
CA ALA A 64 -3.30 20.19 1.25
C ALA A 64 -2.21 19.16 0.98
N THR A 65 -0.98 19.63 0.80
CA THR A 65 0.20 18.77 0.68
C THR A 65 0.90 18.69 2.03
N ALA A 66 1.38 17.49 2.38
CA ALA A 66 2.20 17.27 3.56
C ALA A 66 3.67 17.10 3.13
N PRO A 67 4.64 17.46 4.00
CA PRO A 67 6.04 17.17 3.73
C PRO A 67 6.27 15.66 3.63
N LEU A 68 7.28 15.27 2.84
CA LEU A 68 7.71 13.88 2.77
C LEU A 68 8.28 13.46 4.13
N VAL A 69 7.84 12.29 4.60
CA VAL A 69 8.36 11.66 5.80
C VAL A 69 9.20 10.44 5.40
N PRO A 70 10.33 10.17 6.06
CA PRO A 70 11.09 8.96 5.82
C PRO A 70 10.23 7.72 6.07
N ILE A 71 10.37 6.75 5.18
CA ILE A 71 9.76 5.43 5.29
C ILE A 71 10.88 4.42 5.51
N GLY A 72 10.67 3.47 6.41
CA GLY A 72 11.67 2.47 6.77
C GLY A 72 11.20 1.06 6.49
N ASN A 73 12.11 0.24 5.99
CA ASN A 73 11.95 -1.21 5.97
C ASN A 73 12.62 -1.82 7.21
N ILE A 74 12.04 -2.89 7.75
CA ILE A 74 12.70 -3.70 8.78
C ILE A 74 12.98 -5.06 8.18
N CYS A 75 14.25 -5.44 8.07
CA CYS A 75 14.65 -6.73 7.55
C CYS A 75 15.57 -7.44 8.53
N ALA A 76 15.36 -8.75 8.72
CA ALA A 76 16.20 -9.61 9.51
C ALA A 76 16.43 -10.94 8.78
N ALA A 77 17.66 -11.41 8.76
CA ALA A 77 18.02 -12.67 8.13
C ALA A 77 18.60 -13.68 9.13
N THR A 78 18.47 -14.96 8.81
CA THR A 78 19.11 -16.04 9.57
C THR A 78 20.63 -15.87 9.55
N LEU A 79 21.28 -16.25 10.66
CA LEU A 79 22.76 -16.22 10.79
C LEU A 79 23.43 -17.35 9.99
N THR A 80 22.68 -18.42 9.70
CA THR A 80 23.12 -19.57 8.90
C THR A 80 22.34 -19.64 7.59
N GLY A 81 22.76 -20.52 6.68
CA GLY A 81 22.26 -20.55 5.31
C GLY A 81 23.25 -20.01 4.30
N ASP A 82 23.17 -20.51 3.07
CA ASP A 82 23.93 -19.96 1.95
C ASP A 82 23.40 -18.55 1.60
N PRO A 83 24.21 -17.48 1.76
CA PRO A 83 23.78 -16.12 1.45
C PRO A 83 23.53 -15.90 -0.05
N THR A 84 24.07 -16.75 -0.93
CA THR A 84 23.83 -16.70 -2.38
C THR A 84 22.48 -17.30 -2.78
N GLN A 85 21.79 -17.98 -1.84
CA GLN A 85 20.49 -18.59 -2.02
C GLN A 85 19.54 -18.16 -0.89
N THR A 86 18.95 -16.97 -1.04
CA THR A 86 18.07 -16.37 -0.03
C THR A 86 16.59 -16.64 -0.34
N ILE A 87 15.87 -17.15 0.65
CA ILE A 87 14.40 -17.15 0.68
C ILE A 87 13.95 -15.86 1.35
N LEU A 88 13.30 -14.97 0.58
CA LEU A 88 12.74 -13.72 1.08
C LEU A 88 11.24 -13.91 1.40
N ILE A 89 10.86 -13.59 2.64
CA ILE A 89 9.48 -13.60 3.11
C ILE A 89 9.11 -12.17 3.49
N GLY A 90 8.05 -11.64 2.88
CA GLY A 90 7.69 -10.23 2.96
C GLY A 90 6.26 -9.99 3.43
N SER A 91 6.06 -8.90 4.16
CA SER A 91 4.75 -8.28 4.42
C SER A 91 4.93 -6.76 4.49
N HIS A 92 3.85 -6.00 4.37
CA HIS A 92 3.91 -4.54 4.56
C HIS A 92 3.32 -4.14 5.91
N THR A 93 3.76 -3.00 6.44
CA THR A 93 3.43 -2.53 7.80
C THR A 93 2.68 -1.22 7.83
N ASP A 94 2.58 -0.52 6.69
CA ASP A 94 1.68 0.61 6.54
C ASP A 94 0.24 0.14 6.31
N SER A 95 -0.68 1.11 6.32
CA SER A 95 -2.10 0.90 6.10
C SER A 95 -2.68 2.20 5.55
N VAL A 96 -3.85 2.12 4.94
CA VAL A 96 -4.63 3.29 4.56
C VAL A 96 -5.39 3.93 5.75
N PRO A 97 -5.71 5.23 5.70
CA PRO A 97 -6.52 5.90 6.71
C PRO A 97 -7.97 5.37 6.82
N ALA A 98 -8.46 4.65 5.81
CA ALA A 98 -9.83 4.18 5.74
C ALA A 98 -10.18 3.10 6.78
N GLY A 99 -9.18 2.46 7.39
CA GLY A 99 -9.41 1.39 8.34
C GLY A 99 -8.19 1.06 9.20
N PRO A 100 -8.35 0.10 10.14
CA PRO A 100 -7.32 -0.23 11.12
C PRO A 100 -6.18 -1.10 10.57
N GLY A 101 -6.19 -1.46 9.28
CA GLY A 101 -5.13 -2.27 8.65
C GLY A 101 -5.01 -3.71 9.16
N ILE A 102 -6.04 -4.25 9.83
CA ILE A 102 -5.97 -5.58 10.48
C ILE A 102 -5.67 -6.68 9.47
N ASN A 103 -6.35 -6.68 8.32
CA ASN A 103 -6.12 -7.68 7.28
C ASN A 103 -5.21 -7.16 6.15
N ASP A 104 -5.17 -5.85 5.96
CA ASP A 104 -4.30 -5.20 4.97
C ASP A 104 -3.37 -4.21 5.68
N ASN A 105 -2.17 -4.64 6.08
CA ASN A 105 -1.64 -6.01 6.02
C ASN A 105 -1.15 -6.53 7.36
N GLY A 106 -1.89 -6.19 8.42
CA GLY A 106 -1.64 -6.68 9.78
C GLY A 106 -1.63 -8.20 9.87
N SER A 107 -2.48 -8.90 9.09
CA SER A 107 -2.54 -10.35 9.06
C SER A 107 -1.28 -10.96 8.44
N GLY A 108 -0.82 -10.44 7.29
CA GLY A 108 0.44 -10.86 6.68
C GLY A 108 1.64 -10.55 7.55
N THR A 109 1.67 -9.38 8.19
CA THR A 109 2.71 -9.00 9.15
C THR A 109 2.74 -9.91 10.39
N ALA A 110 1.58 -10.29 10.93
CA ALA A 110 1.50 -11.24 12.02
C ALA A 110 2.02 -12.63 11.63
N VAL A 111 1.64 -13.13 10.44
CA VAL A 111 2.12 -14.41 9.92
C VAL A 111 3.63 -14.38 9.69
N ASN A 112 4.14 -13.31 9.08
CA ASN A 112 5.57 -13.12 8.80
C ASN A 112 6.40 -13.16 10.09
N LEU A 113 5.98 -12.43 11.12
CA LEU A 113 6.64 -12.46 12.43
C LEU A 113 6.51 -13.83 13.13
N ALA A 114 5.35 -14.47 13.05
CA ALA A 114 5.15 -15.80 13.63
C ALA A 114 6.05 -16.86 12.98
N LEU A 115 6.25 -16.80 11.66
CA LEU A 115 7.18 -17.65 10.93
C LEU A 115 8.61 -17.40 11.37
N ALA A 116 9.04 -16.14 11.45
CA ALA A 116 10.38 -15.78 11.93
C ALA A 116 10.65 -16.31 13.35
N ALA A 117 9.69 -16.12 14.27
CA ALA A 117 9.80 -16.60 15.64
C ALA A 117 9.80 -18.13 15.73
N THR A 118 9.01 -18.82 14.90
CA THR A 118 8.97 -20.29 14.85
C THR A 118 10.29 -20.84 14.31
N LEU A 119 10.80 -20.26 13.22
CA LEU A 119 12.08 -20.65 12.65
C LEU A 119 13.21 -20.47 13.66
N TYR A 120 13.27 -19.32 14.33
CA TYR A 120 14.24 -19.07 15.40
C TYR A 120 14.17 -20.12 16.52
N ARG A 121 12.98 -20.49 17.01
CA ARG A 121 12.85 -21.52 18.05
C ARG A 121 13.35 -22.89 17.58
N LEU A 122 13.10 -23.25 16.32
CA LEU A 122 13.60 -24.50 15.75
C LEU A 122 15.14 -24.53 15.71
N MET A 123 15.80 -23.40 15.42
CA MET A 123 17.27 -23.31 15.47
C MET A 123 17.86 -23.59 16.85
N GLN A 124 17.13 -23.28 17.92
CA GLN A 124 17.62 -23.47 19.28
C GLN A 124 17.56 -24.92 19.74
N THR A 125 16.91 -25.80 18.98
CA THR A 125 16.87 -27.23 19.27
C THR A 125 18.14 -27.93 18.77
N SER A 126 18.69 -28.86 19.55
CA SER A 126 19.97 -29.54 19.26
C SER A 126 19.94 -30.51 18.07
N THR A 127 18.84 -30.55 17.31
CA THR A 127 18.60 -31.48 16.21
C THR A 127 18.58 -30.82 14.83
N TYR A 128 18.71 -29.49 14.75
CA TYR A 128 18.73 -28.77 13.48
C TYR A 128 20.15 -28.31 13.13
N ASP A 129 20.71 -28.88 12.06
CA ASP A 129 21.92 -28.35 11.42
C ASP A 129 21.66 -26.96 10.82
N ALA A 130 22.73 -26.24 10.47
CA ALA A 130 22.66 -24.98 9.74
C ALA A 130 21.72 -25.09 8.52
N TYR A 131 20.87 -24.08 8.30
CA TYR A 131 19.96 -24.09 7.16
C TYR A 131 20.72 -24.20 5.84
N LYS A 132 20.09 -24.85 4.84
CA LYS A 132 20.63 -24.86 3.48
C LYS A 132 20.57 -23.46 2.85
N TYR A 133 19.42 -22.81 2.96
CA TYR A 133 19.16 -21.49 2.39
C TYR A 133 19.19 -20.43 3.49
N ARG A 134 19.71 -19.24 3.19
CA ARG A 134 19.51 -18.08 4.06
C ARG A 134 18.04 -17.69 3.99
N VAL A 135 17.40 -17.42 5.12
CA VAL A 135 16.01 -16.91 5.15
C VAL A 135 16.02 -15.48 5.63
N GLN A 136 15.41 -14.58 4.87
CA GLN A 136 15.28 -13.17 5.18
C GLN A 136 13.81 -12.80 5.31
N PHE A 137 13.45 -12.25 6.45
CA PHE A 137 12.12 -11.71 6.73
C PHE A 137 12.19 -10.20 6.61
N CYS A 138 11.30 -9.62 5.81
CA CYS A 138 11.23 -8.18 5.62
C CYS A 138 9.81 -7.64 5.80
N PHE A 139 9.75 -6.47 6.42
CA PHE A 139 8.56 -5.71 6.73
C PHE A 139 8.68 -4.38 6.00
N TRP A 140 7.95 -4.25 4.89
CA TRP A 140 8.03 -3.12 3.99
C TRP A 140 7.23 -1.95 4.52
N GLY A 141 7.77 -0.74 4.36
CA GLY A 141 7.00 0.49 4.53
C GLY A 141 6.62 1.11 3.19
N GLY A 142 5.53 1.86 3.17
CA GLY A 142 5.10 2.63 2.00
C GLY A 142 4.63 1.78 0.84
N GLU A 143 4.04 0.61 1.13
CA GLU A 143 3.42 -0.24 0.12
C GLU A 143 2.21 0.46 -0.50
N GLU A 144 1.38 1.08 0.34
CA GLU A 144 0.13 1.76 -0.06
C GLU A 144 0.40 3.04 -0.87
N LEU A 145 1.64 3.53 -0.78
CA LEU A 145 2.13 4.69 -1.52
C LEU A 145 2.75 4.32 -2.88
N GLY A 146 2.70 3.04 -3.25
CA GLY A 146 3.23 2.52 -4.51
C GLY A 146 4.50 1.70 -4.35
N LEU A 147 4.47 0.71 -3.45
CA LEU A 147 5.52 -0.30 -3.28
C LEU A 147 6.90 0.29 -2.92
N LEU A 148 6.94 1.45 -2.26
CA LEU A 148 8.18 2.23 -2.09
C LEU A 148 9.27 1.42 -1.38
N GLY A 149 8.91 0.76 -0.27
CA GLY A 149 9.84 -0.03 0.54
C GLY A 149 10.39 -1.25 -0.19
N SER A 150 9.53 -2.06 -0.80
CA SER A 150 9.95 -3.27 -1.52
C SER A 150 10.72 -2.94 -2.80
N ALA A 151 10.34 -1.89 -3.52
CA ALA A 151 11.08 -1.39 -4.68
C ALA A 151 12.48 -0.88 -4.30
N PHE A 152 12.59 -0.14 -3.20
CA PHE A 152 13.88 0.29 -2.68
C PHE A 152 14.77 -0.91 -2.31
N HIS A 153 14.23 -1.89 -1.58
CA HIS A 153 14.98 -3.09 -1.23
C HIS A 153 15.45 -3.88 -2.46
N ALA A 154 14.59 -4.04 -3.47
CA ALA A 154 14.94 -4.73 -4.71
C ALA A 154 16.01 -3.99 -5.53
N ALA A 155 16.10 -2.66 -5.41
CA ALA A 155 17.13 -1.87 -6.07
C ALA A 155 18.49 -1.92 -5.36
N GLU A 156 18.52 -2.23 -4.05
CA GLU A 156 19.75 -2.37 -3.26
C GLU A 156 20.29 -3.80 -3.18
N ALA A 157 19.44 -4.81 -3.44
CA ALA A 157 19.78 -6.24 -3.37
C ALA A 157 20.64 -6.71 -4.56
#